data_AF-A0A815DRQ6-F1
#
_entry.id   AF-A0A815DRQ6-F1
#
_cell.length_a   1.000
_cell.length_b   1.000
_cell.length_c   1.000
_cell.angle_alpha   90.00
_cell.angle_beta   90.00
_cell.angle_gamma   90.00
#
_symmetry.space_group_name_H-M   'P 1'
#
loop_
_entity.id
_entity.type
_entity.pdbx_description
1 polymer ?
#
loop_
_entity_poly.entity_id
_entity_poly.type
_entity_poly.pdbx_seq_one_letter_code
_entity_poly.pdbx_strand_id
1 'polypeptide(L)'
;MNTQDIENIAYQACDKIYKKEDSGPYDSLWNSMYETLSTLINVSNALENGSFDSNMNDQNEKPKQPIYVIAEQLKTSMNESDSIRGRLELKDEELIDLKKMLKSKHDELSELNIRLALNEKKIDNLQKESDEKTNKHQQVLEETRIDAQKKIKQCEEAMGVLQNDNEQLEQEKSALKERLKQLTKTKLVDDIMQKKGGVTQKTSGLLSPTSDGGISLLQRQLSSSYNNEGMTGSTVNEQEVAVLRNTVHLLKDELWQLKMTRTSSELSKLPMPQKDTKTTEIADIYKSSTLLLNDLFSTIANYKITGENVAVKQELMRSKMKLVDQTAFNLNTRLNECQSTILPGSTIQTTMKTFSNPQFSKSLTQDRQLAAEIHLPGVNTGGEFDITQEQYRTIMREAIGCV
;
A
#
# COMPACT_ATOMS: atom_id res chain seq x y z
N MET A 1 -16.95 -62.85 65.56
CA MET A 1 -15.76 -61.99 65.41
C MET A 1 -16.17 -60.88 64.47
N ASN A 2 -16.18 -59.63 64.95
CA ASN A 2 -16.66 -58.50 64.17
C ASN A 2 -15.61 -58.16 63.10
N THR A 3 -15.99 -57.63 61.94
CA THR A 3 -15.05 -57.28 60.85
C THR A 3 -13.98 -56.30 61.33
N GLN A 4 -14.34 -55.41 62.26
CA GLN A 4 -13.44 -54.47 62.92
C GLN A 4 -12.35 -55.15 63.77
N ASP A 5 -12.65 -56.32 64.36
CA ASP A 5 -11.70 -57.05 65.21
C ASP A 5 -10.61 -57.70 64.34
N ILE A 6 -11.00 -58.20 63.16
CA ILE A 6 -10.09 -58.81 62.18
C ILE A 6 -9.15 -57.76 61.61
N GLU A 7 -9.68 -56.58 61.28
CA GLU A 7 -8.90 -55.46 60.77
C GLU A 7 -7.86 -54.99 61.81
N ASN A 8 -8.26 -54.82 63.07
CA ASN A 8 -7.33 -54.47 64.15
C ASN A 8 -6.20 -55.49 64.33
N ILE A 9 -6.50 -56.79 64.22
CA ILE A 9 -5.49 -57.85 64.31
C ILE A 9 -4.53 -57.80 63.11
N ALA A 10 -5.03 -57.52 61.90
CA ALA A 10 -4.22 -57.39 60.69
C ALA A 10 -3.22 -56.22 60.77
N TYR A 11 -3.65 -55.06 61.28
CA TYR A 11 -2.77 -53.92 61.53
C TYR A 11 -1.71 -54.25 62.60
N GLN A 12 -2.10 -54.85 63.73
CA GLN A 12 -1.15 -55.27 64.77
C GLN A 12 -0.13 -56.31 64.29
N ALA A 13 -0.52 -57.20 63.38
CA ALA A 13 0.37 -58.18 62.79
C ALA A 13 1.36 -57.53 61.80
N CYS A 14 0.91 -56.58 60.99
CA CYS A 14 1.78 -55.88 60.05
C CYS A 14 2.80 -54.98 60.75
N ASP A 15 2.37 -54.21 61.77
CA ASP A 15 3.28 -53.36 62.56
C ASP A 15 4.42 -54.16 63.22
N LYS A 16 4.17 -55.42 63.59
CA LYS A 16 5.19 -56.30 64.18
C LYS A 16 6.23 -56.77 63.17
N ILE A 17 5.86 -56.92 61.90
CA ILE A 17 6.69 -57.51 60.86
C ILE A 17 7.40 -56.42 60.05
N TYR A 18 6.68 -55.38 59.62
CA TYR A 18 7.16 -54.45 58.60
C TYR A 18 7.73 -53.11 59.16
N LYS A 19 7.40 -52.73 60.40
CA LYS A 19 7.92 -51.56 61.16
C LYS A 19 7.82 -50.20 60.42
N LYS A 20 6.98 -49.30 60.96
CA LYS A 20 6.90 -47.82 60.81
C LYS A 20 6.91 -47.17 59.41
N GLU A 21 7.32 -47.83 58.32
CA GLU A 21 7.18 -47.34 56.94
C GLU A 21 6.27 -48.25 56.10
N ASP A 22 5.15 -48.66 56.69
CA ASP A 22 4.25 -49.63 56.08
C ASP A 22 3.05 -48.90 55.44
N SER A 23 2.73 -49.22 54.18
CA SER A 23 1.55 -48.68 53.48
C SER A 23 0.22 -49.33 53.92
N GLY A 24 0.20 -49.96 55.10
CA GLY A 24 -0.95 -50.70 55.63
C GLY A 24 -0.92 -52.21 55.30
N PRO A 25 -1.79 -53.02 55.93
CA PRO A 25 -1.70 -54.47 55.92
C PRO A 25 -1.98 -55.09 54.55
N TYR A 26 -2.89 -54.49 53.78
CA TYR A 26 -3.25 -54.95 52.45
C TYR A 26 -2.11 -54.70 51.45
N ASP A 27 -1.56 -53.49 51.43
CA ASP A 27 -0.49 -53.11 50.51
C ASP A 27 0.83 -53.81 50.86
N SER A 28 1.14 -53.99 52.15
CA SER A 28 2.33 -54.72 52.59
C SER A 28 2.26 -56.19 52.19
N LEU A 29 1.09 -56.82 52.34
CA LEU A 29 0.86 -58.18 51.86
C LEU A 29 0.95 -58.26 50.34
N TRP A 30 0.34 -57.32 49.62
CA TRP A 30 0.38 -57.27 48.17
C TRP A 30 1.81 -57.13 47.64
N ASN A 31 2.59 -56.20 48.21
CA ASN A 31 3.98 -55.98 47.84
C ASN A 31 4.85 -57.22 48.15
N SER A 32 4.69 -57.85 49.31
CA SER A 32 5.44 -59.08 49.63
C SER A 32 5.07 -60.26 48.71
N MET A 33 3.79 -60.40 48.34
CA MET A 33 3.35 -61.40 47.36
C MET A 33 3.87 -61.07 45.96
N TYR A 34 3.93 -59.80 45.58
CA TYR A 34 4.46 -59.37 44.30
C TYR A 34 5.98 -59.60 44.21
N GLU A 35 6.73 -59.32 45.28
CA GLU A 35 8.17 -59.61 45.35
C GLU A 35 8.47 -61.11 45.29
N THR A 36 7.68 -61.93 46.01
CA THR A 36 7.80 -63.39 45.92
C THR A 36 7.41 -63.92 44.54
N LEU A 37 6.41 -63.34 43.89
CA LEU A 37 6.05 -63.69 42.51
C LEU A 37 7.15 -63.27 41.53
N SER A 38 7.72 -62.08 41.68
CA SER A 38 8.80 -61.57 40.84
C SER A 38 10.05 -62.44 40.95
N THR A 39 10.46 -62.78 42.18
CA THR A 39 11.57 -63.72 42.41
C THR A 39 11.29 -65.10 41.83
N LEU A 40 10.06 -65.61 41.95
CA LEU A 40 9.67 -66.89 41.35
C LEU A 40 9.72 -66.85 39.81
N ILE A 41 9.27 -65.75 39.19
CA ILE A 41 9.36 -65.55 37.74
C ILE A 41 10.84 -65.51 37.31
N ASN A 42 11.68 -64.79 38.04
CA ASN A 42 13.11 -64.71 37.75
C ASN A 42 13.80 -66.08 37.89
N VAL A 43 13.47 -66.85 38.93
CA VAL A 43 13.98 -68.22 39.10
C VAL A 43 13.46 -69.14 38.01
N SER A 44 12.18 -69.06 37.65
CA SER A 44 11.58 -69.84 36.56
C SER A 44 12.28 -69.56 35.23
N ASN A 45 12.49 -68.28 34.92
CA ASN A 45 13.21 -67.85 33.72
C ASN A 45 14.68 -68.29 33.76
N ALA A 46 15.35 -68.20 34.91
CA ALA A 46 16.74 -68.64 35.06
C ALA A 46 16.87 -70.17 34.94
N LEU A 47 15.86 -70.92 35.39
CA LEU A 47 15.81 -72.37 35.27
C LEU A 47 15.51 -72.81 33.83
N GLU A 48 14.55 -72.16 33.15
CA GLU A 48 14.22 -72.41 31.74
C GLU A 48 15.42 -72.12 30.82
N ASN A 49 16.20 -71.09 31.13
CA ASN A 49 17.39 -70.71 30.39
C ASN A 49 18.67 -71.45 30.84
N GLY A 50 18.60 -72.36 31.82
CA GLY A 50 19.75 -73.12 32.33
C GLY A 50 20.83 -72.29 33.05
N SER A 51 20.56 -71.03 33.37
CA SER A 51 21.49 -70.06 33.96
C SER A 51 21.41 -69.96 35.49
N PHE A 52 20.63 -70.84 36.12
CA PHE A 52 20.45 -70.88 37.57
C PHE A 52 21.78 -71.07 38.34
N ASP A 53 22.72 -71.85 37.80
CA ASP A 53 24.05 -72.10 38.40
C ASP A 53 25.10 -71.05 37.98
N SER A 54 24.86 -70.32 36.87
CA SER A 54 25.77 -69.29 36.36
C SER A 54 25.81 -68.04 37.25
N ASN A 55 24.67 -67.68 37.85
CA ASN A 55 24.56 -66.49 38.70
C ASN A 55 25.16 -66.64 40.10
N MET A 56 25.48 -67.86 40.56
CA MET A 56 26.16 -68.07 41.83
C MET A 56 27.67 -67.81 41.75
N ASN A 57 28.23 -67.77 40.54
CA ASN A 57 29.66 -67.53 40.33
C ASN A 57 30.00 -66.07 39.98
N ASP A 58 29.02 -65.26 39.57
CA ASP A 58 29.18 -63.85 39.19
C ASP A 58 29.20 -62.86 40.38
N GLN A 59 29.00 -63.33 41.62
CA GLN A 59 29.19 -62.53 42.85
C GLN A 59 30.67 -62.37 43.25
N ASN A 60 31.61 -62.87 42.44
CA ASN A 60 33.05 -62.72 42.62
C ASN A 60 33.66 -61.60 41.75
N GLU A 61 32.89 -60.59 41.34
CA GLU A 61 33.51 -59.31 40.98
C GLU A 61 34.13 -58.70 42.24
N LYS A 62 35.47 -58.77 42.33
CA LYS A 62 36.23 -58.07 43.36
C LYS A 62 35.71 -56.63 43.46
N PRO A 63 35.36 -56.11 44.67
CA PRO A 63 34.90 -54.74 44.79
C PRO A 63 35.93 -53.81 44.15
N LYS A 64 35.51 -53.01 43.16
CA LYS A 64 36.38 -52.03 42.49
C LYS A 64 37.09 -51.24 43.58
N GLN A 65 38.43 -51.26 43.58
CA GLN A 65 39.21 -50.60 44.64
C GLN A 65 38.81 -49.12 44.71
N PRO A 66 38.66 -48.53 45.91
CA PRO A 66 38.16 -47.16 46.08
C PRO A 66 38.89 -46.10 45.24
N ILE A 67 40.17 -46.32 44.94
CA ILE A 67 40.97 -45.44 44.10
C ILE A 67 40.48 -45.36 42.65
N TYR A 68 39.93 -46.44 42.09
CA TYR A 68 39.37 -46.44 40.73
C TYR A 68 38.04 -45.69 40.69
N VAL A 69 37.21 -45.80 41.74
CA VAL A 69 35.95 -45.05 41.84
C VAL A 69 36.23 -43.55 41.92
N ILE A 70 37.22 -43.15 42.72
CA ILE A 70 37.63 -41.74 42.83
C ILE A 70 38.23 -41.25 41.49
N ALA A 71 39.06 -42.04 40.83
CA ALA A 71 39.64 -41.68 39.53
C ALA A 71 38.57 -41.56 38.43
N GLU A 72 37.59 -42.46 38.42
CA GLU A 72 36.45 -42.42 37.49
C GLU A 72 35.59 -41.18 37.74
N GLN A 73 35.27 -40.87 39.00
CA GLN A 73 34.52 -39.67 39.39
C GLN A 73 35.27 -38.37 39.08
N LEU A 74 36.59 -38.34 39.25
CA LEU A 74 37.41 -37.19 38.86
C LEU A 74 37.40 -37.00 37.35
N LYS A 75 37.49 -38.09 36.58
CA LYS A 75 37.43 -38.06 35.12
C LYS A 75 36.07 -37.57 34.62
N THR A 76 34.96 -38.03 35.21
CA THR A 76 33.62 -37.53 34.85
C THR A 76 33.48 -36.05 35.19
N SER A 77 33.93 -35.63 36.37
CA SER A 77 33.90 -34.21 36.78
C SER A 77 34.75 -33.33 35.87
N MET A 78 35.93 -33.79 35.44
CA MET A 78 36.79 -33.07 34.50
C MET A 78 36.12 -32.94 33.12
N ASN A 79 35.52 -34.02 32.61
CA ASN A 79 34.78 -33.98 31.34
C ASN A 79 33.56 -33.05 31.41
N GLU A 80 32.83 -33.06 32.53
CA GLU A 80 31.71 -32.14 32.77
C GLU A 80 32.20 -30.69 32.79
N SER A 81 33.33 -30.41 33.45
CA SER A 81 33.94 -29.07 33.47
C SER A 81 34.36 -28.60 32.07
N ASP A 82 34.99 -29.46 31.28
CA ASP A 82 35.38 -29.15 29.90
C ASP A 82 34.16 -28.94 28.99
N SER A 83 33.09 -29.73 29.18
CA SER A 83 31.81 -29.53 28.47
C SER A 83 31.15 -28.19 28.83
N ILE A 84 31.13 -27.82 30.11
CA ILE A 84 30.62 -26.52 30.54
C ILE A 84 31.47 -25.39 29.94
N ARG A 85 32.79 -25.52 29.92
CA ARG A 85 33.72 -24.54 29.33
C ARG A 85 33.43 -24.33 27.84
N GLY A 86 33.31 -25.41 27.06
CA GLY A 86 32.99 -25.31 25.63
C GLY A 86 31.64 -24.64 25.36
N ARG A 87 30.61 -24.92 26.18
CA ARG A 87 29.32 -24.21 26.07
C ARG A 87 29.42 -22.73 26.41
N LEU A 88 30.30 -22.37 27.35
CA LEU A 88 30.52 -20.97 27.74
C LEU A 88 31.25 -20.20 26.63
N GLU A 89 32.27 -20.80 26.01
CA GLU A 89 32.98 -20.23 24.86
C GLU A 89 32.03 -19.97 23.68
N LEU A 90 31.16 -20.94 23.34
CA LEU A 90 30.12 -20.75 22.31
C LEU A 90 29.17 -19.59 22.65
N LYS A 91 28.79 -19.45 23.93
CA LYS A 91 27.93 -18.34 24.36
C LYS A 91 28.63 -16.99 24.29
N ASP A 92 29.93 -16.94 24.56
CA ASP A 92 30.72 -15.72 24.41
C ASP A 92 30.87 -15.32 22.93
N GLU A 93 31.04 -16.28 22.02
CA GLU A 93 31.02 -16.04 20.57
C GLU A 93 29.65 -15.52 20.10
N GLU A 94 28.56 -16.18 20.49
CA GLU A 94 27.20 -15.72 20.22
C GLU A 94 26.97 -14.29 20.75
N LEU A 95 27.48 -13.98 21.95
CA LEU A 95 27.35 -12.66 22.57
C LEU A 95 28.12 -11.59 21.77
N ILE A 96 29.31 -11.91 21.28
CA ILE A 96 30.10 -11.01 20.42
C ILE A 96 29.35 -10.75 19.11
N ASP A 97 28.78 -11.76 18.49
CA ASP A 97 28.06 -11.61 17.22
C ASP A 97 26.73 -10.87 17.39
N LEU A 98 26.00 -11.13 18.49
CA LEU A 98 24.82 -10.34 18.87
C LEU A 98 25.18 -8.87 19.11
N LYS A 99 26.32 -8.58 19.74
CA LYS A 99 26.81 -7.20 19.90
C LYS A 99 27.12 -6.54 18.56
N LYS A 100 27.75 -7.25 17.62
CA LYS A 100 28.00 -6.73 16.26
C LYS A 100 26.69 -6.44 15.53
N MET A 101 25.73 -7.37 15.59
CA MET A 101 24.41 -7.21 14.98
C MET A 101 23.66 -6.02 15.59
N LEU A 102 23.69 -5.87 16.91
CA LEU A 102 23.08 -4.74 17.61
C LEU A 102 23.69 -3.40 17.16
N LYS A 103 25.02 -3.34 17.03
CA LYS A 103 25.71 -2.15 16.53
C LYS A 103 25.32 -1.82 15.09
N SER A 104 25.31 -2.82 14.20
CA SER A 104 24.85 -2.65 12.81
C SER A 104 23.41 -2.12 12.76
N LYS A 105 22.51 -2.66 13.58
CA LYS A 105 21.12 -2.18 13.66
C LYS A 105 21.01 -0.78 14.24
N HIS A 106 21.86 -0.41 15.18
CA HIS A 106 21.93 0.95 15.67
C HIS A 106 22.38 1.94 14.59
N ASP A 107 23.39 1.57 13.80
CA ASP A 107 23.91 2.39 12.71
C ASP A 107 22.85 2.54 11.58
N GLU A 108 22.16 1.45 11.22
CA GLU A 108 21.03 1.47 10.27
C GLU A 108 19.90 2.40 10.76
N LEU A 109 19.53 2.32 12.05
CA LEU A 109 18.52 3.20 12.64
C LEU A 109 18.96 4.66 12.64
N SER A 110 20.23 4.94 12.89
CA SER A 110 20.81 6.28 12.84
C SER A 110 20.72 6.86 11.42
N GLU A 111 21.08 6.09 10.40
CA GLU A 111 20.95 6.49 9.00
C GLU A 111 19.50 6.77 8.61
N LEU A 112 18.58 5.90 8.99
CA LEU A 112 17.15 6.08 8.73
C LEU A 112 16.61 7.35 9.40
N ASN A 113 17.03 7.65 10.63
CA ASN A 113 16.65 8.89 11.31
C ASN A 113 17.17 10.14 10.59
N ILE A 114 18.41 10.11 10.09
CA ILE A 114 18.95 11.22 9.27
C ILE A 114 18.11 11.38 7.98
N ARG A 115 17.81 10.27 7.29
CA ARG A 115 16.99 10.28 6.08
C ARG A 115 15.58 10.82 6.35
N LEU A 116 14.99 10.45 7.48
CA LEU A 116 13.70 10.95 7.94
C LEU A 116 13.77 12.47 8.16
N ALA A 117 14.73 12.96 8.94
CA ALA A 117 14.91 14.38 9.19
C ALA A 117 15.13 15.22 7.91
N LEU A 118 15.86 14.67 6.92
CA LEU A 118 16.03 15.31 5.62
C LEU A 118 14.72 15.37 4.82
N ASN A 119 13.91 14.32 4.87
CA ASN A 119 12.61 14.29 4.22
C ASN A 119 11.61 15.22 4.89
N GLU A 120 11.58 15.29 6.22
CA GLU A 120 10.77 16.28 6.97
C GLU A 120 11.15 17.70 6.56
N LYS A 121 12.44 18.04 6.56
CA LYS A 121 12.91 19.35 6.10
C LYS A 121 12.52 19.64 4.64
N LYS A 122 12.53 18.62 3.78
CA LYS A 122 12.09 18.77 2.39
C LYS A 122 10.59 19.04 2.30
N ILE A 123 9.77 18.38 3.12
CA ILE A 123 8.33 18.63 3.22
C ILE A 123 8.09 20.07 3.71
N ASP A 124 8.78 20.50 4.76
CA ASP A 124 8.67 21.87 5.28
C ASP A 124 9.02 22.92 4.22
N ASN A 125 10.07 22.68 3.44
CA ASN A 125 10.46 23.57 2.35
C ASN A 125 9.43 23.60 1.23
N LEU A 126 8.90 22.44 0.82
CA LEU A 126 7.84 22.37 -0.20
C LEU A 126 6.56 23.03 0.27
N GLN A 127 6.22 22.90 1.55
CA GLN A 127 5.08 23.57 2.15
C GLN A 127 5.26 25.08 2.11
N LYS A 128 6.41 25.59 2.54
CA LYS A 128 6.74 27.03 2.43
C LYS A 128 6.66 27.54 0.99
N GLU A 129 7.23 26.80 0.04
CA GLU A 129 7.16 27.18 -1.39
C GLU A 129 5.72 27.19 -1.92
N SER A 130 4.90 26.22 -1.49
CA SER A 130 3.48 26.15 -1.82
C SER A 130 2.70 27.33 -1.22
N ASP A 131 2.97 27.67 0.03
CA ASP A 131 2.34 28.80 0.72
C ASP A 131 2.74 30.13 0.06
N GLU A 132 4.01 30.30 -0.31
CA GLU A 132 4.48 31.47 -1.07
C GLU A 132 3.82 31.58 -2.44
N LYS A 133 3.67 30.47 -3.17
CA LYS A 133 2.94 30.46 -4.45
C LYS A 133 1.48 30.82 -4.23
N THR A 134 0.84 30.27 -3.21
CA THR A 134 -0.56 30.57 -2.88
C THR A 134 -0.75 32.05 -2.56
N ASN A 135 0.15 32.63 -1.75
CA ASN A 135 0.14 34.05 -1.44
C ASN A 135 0.32 34.93 -2.68
N LYS A 136 1.23 34.56 -3.59
CA LYS A 136 1.42 35.26 -4.89
C LYS A 136 0.16 35.20 -5.75
N HIS A 137 -0.47 34.03 -5.88
CA HIS A 137 -1.72 33.90 -6.64
C HIS A 137 -2.85 34.72 -6.01
N GLN A 138 -2.96 34.71 -4.68
CA GLN A 138 -3.95 35.50 -3.96
C GLN A 138 -3.74 37.00 -4.18
N GLN A 139 -2.49 37.47 -4.19
CA GLN A 139 -2.15 38.86 -4.48
C GLN A 139 -2.54 39.26 -5.91
N VAL A 140 -2.21 38.43 -6.91
CA VAL A 140 -2.57 38.67 -8.32
C VAL A 140 -4.09 38.65 -8.51
N LEU A 141 -4.81 37.76 -7.82
CA LEU A 141 -6.27 37.72 -7.84
C LEU A 141 -6.87 39.00 -7.30
N GLU A 142 -6.37 39.51 -6.16
CA GLU A 142 -6.86 40.75 -5.58
C GLU A 142 -6.54 41.97 -6.45
N GLU A 143 -5.33 42.05 -7.01
CA GLU A 143 -4.93 43.10 -7.95
C GLU A 143 -5.84 43.11 -9.19
N THR A 144 -6.08 41.94 -9.79
CA THR A 144 -6.96 41.80 -10.96
C THR A 144 -8.40 42.18 -10.63
N ARG A 145 -8.89 41.81 -9.43
CA ARG A 145 -10.23 42.17 -8.94
C ARG A 145 -10.37 43.68 -8.78
N ILE A 146 -9.38 44.33 -8.16
CA ILE A 146 -9.36 45.79 -7.98
C ILE A 146 -9.37 46.49 -9.35
N ASP A 147 -8.55 46.04 -10.30
CA ASP A 147 -8.46 46.64 -11.62
C ASP A 147 -9.72 46.44 -12.45
N ALA A 148 -10.37 45.28 -12.35
CA ALA A 148 -11.69 45.05 -12.93
C ALA A 148 -12.73 46.03 -12.35
N GLN A 149 -12.72 46.23 -11.03
CA GLN A 149 -13.65 47.16 -10.37
C GLN A 149 -13.38 48.62 -10.79
N LYS A 150 -12.12 49.03 -10.95
CA LYS A 150 -11.78 50.35 -11.50
C LYS A 150 -12.30 50.53 -12.92
N LYS A 151 -12.14 49.52 -13.79
CA LYS A 151 -12.65 49.56 -15.17
C LYS A 151 -14.18 49.66 -15.22
N ILE A 152 -14.89 48.93 -14.34
CA ILE A 152 -16.34 49.04 -14.22
C ILE A 152 -16.72 50.48 -13.87
N LYS A 153 -16.09 51.08 -12.85
CA LYS A 153 -16.34 52.49 -12.47
C LYS A 153 -16.07 53.46 -13.61
N GLN A 154 -14.97 53.30 -14.34
CA GLN A 154 -14.64 54.14 -15.50
C GLN A 154 -15.69 54.01 -16.61
N CYS A 155 -16.20 52.80 -16.85
CA CYS A 155 -17.29 52.58 -17.81
C CYS A 155 -18.61 53.20 -17.34
N GLU A 156 -18.93 53.11 -16.05
CA GLU A 156 -20.11 53.76 -15.46
C GLU A 156 -20.03 55.29 -15.58
N GLU A 157 -18.87 55.88 -15.26
CA GLU A 157 -18.60 57.31 -15.42
C GLU A 157 -18.74 57.75 -16.88
N ALA A 158 -18.12 57.02 -17.82
CA ALA A 158 -18.24 57.30 -19.25
C ALA A 158 -19.68 57.16 -19.77
N MET A 159 -20.42 56.17 -19.25
CA MET A 159 -21.83 55.99 -19.58
C MET A 159 -22.70 57.16 -19.06
N GLY A 160 -22.40 57.67 -17.87
CA GLY A 160 -23.06 58.85 -17.31
C GLY A 160 -22.82 60.11 -18.13
N VAL A 161 -21.58 60.31 -18.63
CA VAL A 161 -21.26 61.42 -19.55
C VAL A 161 -22.07 61.31 -20.84
N LEU A 162 -22.12 60.13 -21.46
CA LEU A 162 -22.90 59.92 -22.69
C LEU A 162 -24.41 60.10 -22.48
N GLN A 163 -24.94 59.71 -21.33
CA GLN A 163 -26.35 59.96 -20.99
C GLN A 163 -26.62 61.46 -20.89
N ASN A 164 -25.76 62.21 -20.21
CA ASN A 164 -25.89 63.67 -20.11
C ASN A 164 -25.80 64.35 -21.48
N ASP A 165 -24.85 63.94 -22.33
CA ASP A 165 -24.75 64.46 -23.71
C ASP A 165 -26.02 64.15 -24.52
N ASN A 166 -26.60 62.95 -24.36
CA ASN A 166 -27.83 62.57 -25.03
C ASN A 166 -29.03 63.41 -24.54
N GLU A 167 -29.14 63.65 -23.23
CA GLU A 167 -30.15 64.55 -22.66
C GLU A 167 -29.98 65.99 -23.18
N GLN A 168 -28.75 66.49 -23.25
CA GLN A 168 -28.46 67.81 -23.81
C GLN A 168 -28.86 67.89 -25.30
N LEU A 169 -28.51 66.89 -26.11
CA LEU A 169 -28.91 66.82 -27.52
C LEU A 169 -30.43 66.72 -27.69
N GLU A 170 -31.13 66.00 -26.81
CA GLU A 170 -32.59 65.95 -26.81
C GLU A 170 -33.21 67.31 -26.47
N GLN A 171 -32.66 68.03 -25.48
CA GLN A 171 -33.06 69.39 -25.16
C GLN A 171 -32.83 70.33 -26.34
N GLU A 172 -31.64 70.33 -26.94
CA GLU A 172 -31.32 71.14 -28.14
C GLU A 172 -32.25 70.81 -29.31
N LYS A 173 -32.50 69.53 -29.56
CA LYS A 173 -33.45 69.07 -30.58
C LYS A 173 -34.86 69.56 -30.31
N SER A 174 -35.31 69.54 -29.05
CA SER A 174 -36.64 70.03 -28.66
C SER A 174 -36.75 71.56 -28.84
N ALA A 175 -35.72 72.31 -28.45
CA ALA A 175 -35.63 73.75 -28.62
C ALA A 175 -35.58 74.16 -30.10
N LEU A 176 -34.84 73.43 -30.94
CA LEU A 176 -34.81 73.64 -32.39
C LEU A 176 -36.17 73.34 -33.03
N LYS A 177 -36.83 72.25 -32.63
CA LYS A 177 -38.21 71.95 -33.07
C LYS A 177 -39.17 73.07 -32.69
N GLU A 178 -39.03 73.65 -31.49
CA GLU A 178 -39.86 74.77 -31.07
C GLU A 178 -39.57 76.04 -31.89
N ARG A 179 -38.30 76.41 -32.08
CA ARG A 179 -37.91 77.53 -32.96
C ARG A 179 -38.43 77.34 -34.39
N LEU A 180 -38.38 76.13 -34.93
CA LEU A 180 -38.91 75.83 -36.26
C LEU A 180 -40.42 75.98 -36.31
N LYS A 181 -41.16 75.53 -35.30
CA LYS A 181 -42.61 75.78 -35.17
C LYS A 181 -42.91 77.28 -35.09
N GLN A 182 -42.13 78.04 -34.32
CA GLN A 182 -42.27 79.49 -34.22
C GLN A 182 -42.00 80.18 -35.57
N LEU A 183 -40.91 79.83 -36.26
CA LEU A 183 -40.58 80.35 -37.60
C LEU A 183 -41.63 80.00 -38.66
N THR A 184 -42.19 78.79 -38.61
CA THR A 184 -43.27 78.38 -39.53
C THR A 184 -44.53 79.21 -39.27
N LYS A 185 -44.84 79.49 -37.99
CA LYS A 185 -45.98 80.34 -37.60
C LYS A 185 -45.78 81.79 -38.04
N THR A 186 -44.60 82.38 -37.87
CA THR A 186 -44.31 83.75 -38.36
C THR A 186 -44.29 83.82 -39.88
N LYS A 187 -43.67 82.86 -40.58
CA LYS A 187 -43.73 82.81 -42.04
C LYS A 187 -45.16 82.69 -42.57
N LEU A 188 -46.03 81.90 -41.93
CA LEU A 188 -47.43 81.78 -42.33
C LEU A 188 -48.22 83.08 -42.08
N VAL A 189 -47.88 83.82 -41.03
CA VAL A 189 -48.45 85.16 -40.79
C VAL A 189 -47.92 86.18 -41.81
N ASP A 190 -46.64 86.11 -42.19
CA ASP A 190 -46.04 86.96 -43.22
C ASP A 190 -46.58 86.64 -44.63
N ASP A 191 -46.82 85.36 -44.95
CA ASP A 191 -47.44 84.93 -46.22
C ASP A 191 -48.91 85.39 -46.32
N ILE A 192 -49.60 85.54 -45.18
CA ILE A 192 -50.94 86.15 -45.11
C ILE A 192 -50.86 87.68 -45.31
N MET A 193 -49.75 88.33 -44.97
CA MET A 193 -49.57 89.78 -45.17
C MET A 193 -48.96 90.16 -46.54
N GLN A 194 -48.39 89.21 -47.30
CA GLN A 194 -47.85 89.43 -48.65
C GLN A 194 -48.31 88.39 -49.71
N LYS A 195 -49.60 88.29 -50.02
CA LYS A 195 -50.08 88.16 -51.43
C LYS A 195 -51.60 88.08 -51.53
N LYS A 196 -52.15 89.10 -52.21
CA LYS A 196 -53.27 88.95 -53.14
C LYS A 196 -52.80 88.05 -54.30
N GLY A 197 -53.47 86.92 -54.52
CA GLY A 197 -53.52 86.28 -55.83
C GLY A 197 -53.15 84.79 -55.89
N GLY A 198 -54.19 83.94 -56.02
CA GLY A 198 -54.26 83.01 -57.15
C GLY A 198 -54.00 81.51 -56.93
N VAL A 199 -55.09 80.75 -56.72
CA VAL A 199 -55.53 79.58 -57.52
C VAL A 199 -54.81 78.21 -57.38
N THR A 200 -55.58 77.23 -56.88
CA THR A 200 -55.65 75.74 -57.13
C THR A 200 -54.40 74.88 -56.91
N GLN A 201 -54.42 73.65 -56.37
CA GLN A 201 -55.28 72.51 -56.74
C GLN A 201 -55.08 71.31 -55.77
N LYS A 202 -56.20 70.66 -55.40
CA LYS A 202 -56.48 69.22 -55.10
C LYS A 202 -55.39 68.26 -54.53
N THR A 203 -55.73 67.59 -53.41
CA THR A 203 -56.02 66.13 -53.22
C THR A 203 -55.55 65.56 -51.86
N SER A 204 -56.55 65.15 -51.06
CA SER A 204 -56.74 63.88 -50.31
C SER A 204 -55.73 63.28 -49.30
N GLY A 205 -56.31 62.89 -48.14
CA GLY A 205 -55.95 61.71 -47.32
C GLY A 205 -55.02 61.99 -46.13
N LEU A 206 -55.50 62.33 -44.93
CA LEU A 206 -56.10 61.47 -43.90
C LEU A 206 -55.20 60.29 -43.45
N LEU A 207 -54.63 60.42 -42.24
CA LEU A 207 -54.67 59.50 -41.08
C LEU A 207 -53.34 59.45 -40.30
N SER A 208 -53.48 59.67 -39.00
CA SER A 208 -52.53 59.43 -37.90
C SER A 208 -52.98 58.16 -37.16
N PRO A 209 -52.37 57.66 -36.06
CA PRO A 209 -50.98 57.65 -35.59
C PRO A 209 -50.51 56.21 -35.21
N THR A 210 -49.28 56.10 -34.68
CA THR A 210 -48.84 55.32 -33.48
C THR A 210 -47.63 54.40 -33.64
N SER A 211 -46.83 54.46 -32.58
CA SER A 211 -45.87 53.51 -31.99
C SER A 211 -44.53 53.25 -32.69
N ASP A 212 -43.50 53.66 -31.94
CA ASP A 212 -42.34 52.88 -31.55
C ASP A 212 -41.22 52.59 -32.55
N GLY A 213 -40.03 53.00 -32.09
CA GLY A 213 -38.94 52.05 -31.95
C GLY A 213 -37.86 52.07 -33.03
N GLY A 214 -36.65 52.42 -32.60
CA GLY A 214 -35.48 51.68 -33.08
C GLY A 214 -34.77 52.24 -34.31
N ILE A 215 -33.74 53.01 -34.01
CA ILE A 215 -32.40 52.93 -34.62
C ILE A 215 -32.17 51.61 -35.40
N SER A 216 -31.82 51.71 -36.68
CA SER A 216 -30.69 50.99 -37.33
C SER A 216 -30.76 51.09 -38.84
N LEU A 217 -30.16 52.14 -39.41
CA LEU A 217 -29.94 52.30 -40.86
C LEU A 217 -28.46 52.10 -41.25
N LEU A 218 -27.75 51.25 -40.49
CA LEU A 218 -26.40 50.75 -40.83
C LEU A 218 -26.31 49.21 -40.84
N GLN A 219 -27.46 48.51 -40.76
CA GLN A 219 -27.52 47.04 -40.77
C GLN A 219 -28.49 46.53 -41.86
N ARG A 220 -28.32 46.98 -43.11
CA ARG A 220 -29.06 46.42 -44.25
C ARG A 220 -28.24 46.36 -45.54
N GLN A 221 -26.94 46.11 -45.39
CA GLN A 221 -26.01 45.81 -46.48
C GLN A 221 -25.70 44.32 -46.63
N LEU A 222 -26.37 43.44 -45.87
CA LEU A 222 -26.01 42.01 -45.78
C LEU A 222 -27.04 41.00 -46.28
N SER A 223 -28.10 41.42 -46.98
CA SER A 223 -29.08 40.43 -47.47
C SER A 223 -29.95 40.98 -48.59
N SER A 224 -29.52 40.71 -49.82
CA SER A 224 -30.31 39.97 -50.82
C SER A 224 -29.67 40.14 -52.21
N SER A 225 -28.86 39.15 -52.54
CA SER A 225 -28.38 38.85 -53.88
C SER A 225 -29.54 38.29 -54.71
N TYR A 226 -29.76 38.83 -55.91
CA TYR A 226 -30.60 38.24 -56.96
C TYR A 226 -29.85 38.38 -58.29
N ASN A 227 -29.39 37.22 -58.81
CA ASN A 227 -29.16 36.82 -60.22
C ASN A 227 -28.23 37.70 -61.08
N ASN A 228 -27.18 37.22 -61.76
CA ASN A 228 -26.96 35.96 -62.48
C ASN A 228 -25.46 35.74 -62.77
N GLU A 229 -25.08 34.48 -63.02
CA GLU A 229 -23.87 34.01 -63.72
C GLU A 229 -22.50 34.22 -63.04
N GLY A 230 -22.17 33.28 -62.14
CA GLY A 230 -20.82 33.10 -61.59
C GLY A 230 -20.74 32.13 -60.41
N MET A 231 -21.57 31.07 -60.39
CA MET A 231 -21.87 30.28 -59.18
C MET A 231 -20.99 29.02 -58.99
N THR A 232 -19.77 28.97 -59.54
CA THR A 232 -18.87 27.83 -59.33
C THR A 232 -17.63 28.16 -58.51
N GLY A 233 -17.27 29.44 -58.31
CA GLY A 233 -16.07 29.81 -57.56
C GLY A 233 -16.28 29.97 -56.04
N SER A 234 -17.40 30.55 -55.61
CA SER A 234 -17.59 30.91 -54.20
C SER A 234 -17.96 29.73 -53.30
N THR A 235 -18.71 28.75 -53.82
CA THR A 235 -19.06 27.52 -53.10
C THR A 235 -17.89 26.54 -53.06
N VAL A 236 -17.08 26.50 -54.13
CA VAL A 236 -15.84 25.71 -54.18
C VAL A 236 -14.83 26.25 -53.17
N ASN A 237 -14.67 27.57 -53.05
CA ASN A 237 -13.80 28.15 -52.02
C ASN A 237 -14.28 27.85 -50.59
N GLU A 238 -15.59 27.88 -50.32
CA GLU A 238 -16.11 27.52 -48.99
C GLU A 238 -15.94 26.02 -48.67
N GLN A 239 -16.17 25.14 -49.64
CA GLN A 239 -15.91 23.71 -49.48
C GLN A 239 -14.42 23.41 -49.32
N GLU A 240 -13.55 24.09 -50.06
CA GLU A 240 -12.09 23.96 -49.94
C GLU A 240 -11.62 24.46 -48.57
N VAL A 241 -12.13 25.60 -48.09
CA VAL A 241 -11.85 26.10 -46.72
C VAL A 241 -12.36 25.13 -45.66
N ALA A 242 -13.51 24.47 -45.85
CA ALA A 242 -14.02 23.48 -44.90
C ALA A 242 -13.14 22.20 -44.86
N VAL A 243 -12.69 21.72 -46.03
CA VAL A 243 -11.77 20.59 -46.13
C VAL A 243 -10.40 20.94 -45.52
N LEU A 244 -9.88 22.15 -45.79
CA LEU A 244 -8.64 22.64 -45.19
C LEU A 244 -8.74 22.76 -43.67
N ARG A 245 -9.87 23.21 -43.13
CA ARG A 245 -10.09 23.23 -41.67
C ARG A 245 -10.08 21.82 -41.06
N ASN A 246 -10.72 20.86 -41.71
CA ASN A 246 -10.74 19.47 -41.24
C ASN A 246 -9.36 18.81 -41.32
N THR A 247 -8.61 19.03 -42.40
CA THR A 247 -7.23 18.51 -42.53
C THR A 247 -6.28 19.13 -41.50
N VAL A 248 -6.38 20.43 -41.23
CA VAL A 248 -5.61 21.08 -40.15
C VAL A 248 -5.98 20.50 -38.79
N HIS A 249 -7.25 20.16 -38.55
CA HIS A 249 -7.68 19.53 -37.31
C HIS A 249 -7.08 18.13 -37.14
N LEU A 250 -7.16 17.30 -38.17
CA LEU A 250 -6.56 15.96 -38.19
C LEU A 250 -5.04 16.00 -37.99
N LEU A 251 -4.33 16.89 -38.70
CA LEU A 251 -2.89 17.08 -38.55
C LEU A 251 -2.51 17.55 -37.15
N LYS A 252 -3.35 18.38 -36.53
CA LYS A 252 -3.15 18.84 -35.15
C LYS A 252 -3.34 17.69 -34.17
N ASP A 253 -4.33 16.83 -34.37
CA ASP A 253 -4.58 15.66 -33.54
C ASP A 253 -3.46 14.61 -33.67
N GLU A 254 -2.96 14.36 -34.89
CA GLU A 254 -1.78 13.53 -35.15
C GLU A 254 -0.52 14.10 -34.49
N LEU A 255 -0.32 15.42 -34.56
CA LEU A 255 0.81 16.08 -33.89
C LEU A 255 0.72 15.94 -32.37
N TRP A 256 -0.47 16.06 -31.78
CA TRP A 256 -0.70 15.82 -30.36
C TRP A 256 -0.44 14.36 -29.99
N GLN A 257 -0.91 13.41 -30.79
CA GLN A 257 -0.63 11.99 -30.61
C GLN A 257 0.87 11.71 -30.65
N LEU A 258 1.59 12.20 -31.67
CA LEU A 258 3.04 12.03 -31.82
C LEU A 258 3.80 12.65 -30.64
N LYS A 259 3.42 13.86 -30.22
CA LYS A 259 3.99 14.53 -29.05
C LYS A 259 3.73 13.73 -27.78
N MET A 260 2.52 13.19 -27.60
CA MET A 260 2.13 12.36 -26.46
C MET A 260 2.88 11.03 -26.45
N THR A 261 3.06 10.36 -27.59
CA THR A 261 3.85 9.13 -27.67
C THR A 261 5.32 9.39 -27.37
N ARG A 262 5.88 10.52 -27.80
CA ARG A 262 7.27 10.90 -27.47
C ARG A 262 7.43 11.17 -25.99
N THR A 263 6.58 12.01 -25.41
CA THR A 263 6.63 12.31 -23.97
C THR A 263 6.31 11.08 -23.14
N SER A 264 5.40 10.21 -23.58
CA SER A 264 5.10 8.92 -22.93
C SER A 264 6.29 7.95 -23.01
N SER A 265 7.01 7.89 -24.13
CA SER A 265 8.25 7.13 -24.26
C SER A 265 9.33 7.67 -23.32
N GLU A 266 9.49 8.98 -23.23
CA GLU A 266 10.45 9.61 -22.31
C GLU A 266 10.04 9.44 -20.84
N LEU A 267 8.75 9.48 -20.50
CA LEU A 267 8.23 9.20 -19.16
C LEU A 267 8.32 7.71 -18.79
N SER A 268 8.12 6.80 -19.75
CA SER A 268 8.22 5.35 -19.50
C SER A 268 9.62 4.90 -19.13
N LYS A 269 10.64 5.72 -19.41
CA LYS A 269 12.02 5.52 -18.96
C LYS A 269 12.23 5.91 -17.49
N LEU A 270 11.27 6.61 -16.88
CA LEU A 270 11.31 7.00 -15.48
C LEU A 270 10.52 5.98 -14.64
N PRO A 271 11.03 5.59 -13.45
CA PRO A 271 10.31 4.69 -12.56
C PRO A 271 9.02 5.38 -12.07
N MET A 272 7.87 4.75 -12.28
CA MET A 272 6.59 5.26 -11.77
C MET A 272 6.39 4.88 -10.29
N PRO A 273 5.91 5.81 -9.44
CA PRO A 273 5.42 5.46 -8.12
C PRO A 273 4.06 4.76 -8.23
N GLN A 274 3.97 3.51 -7.77
CA GLN A 274 2.71 2.78 -7.70
C GLN A 274 1.89 3.27 -6.51
N LYS A 275 0.58 3.50 -6.75
CA LYS A 275 -0.36 3.92 -5.71
C LYS A 275 -1.01 2.67 -5.13
N ASP A 276 -0.55 2.27 -3.95
CA ASP A 276 -0.92 1.01 -3.33
C ASP A 276 -2.29 1.12 -2.65
N THR A 277 -3.35 0.72 -3.33
CA THR A 277 -4.66 0.49 -2.69
C THR A 277 -4.75 -0.86 -1.98
N LYS A 278 -3.75 -1.74 -2.15
CA LYS A 278 -3.70 -3.11 -1.59
C LYS A 278 -2.75 -3.27 -0.41
N THR A 279 -2.05 -2.22 0.00
CA THR A 279 -1.21 -2.19 1.22
C THR A 279 -2.01 -2.38 2.49
N THR A 280 -3.31 -2.05 2.49
CA THR A 280 -4.23 -2.26 3.62
C THR A 280 -4.54 -3.74 3.86
N GLU A 281 -4.81 -4.53 2.82
CA GLU A 281 -5.06 -5.98 2.96
C GLU A 281 -3.81 -6.72 3.48
N ILE A 282 -2.63 -6.32 3.01
CA ILE A 282 -1.35 -6.88 3.47
C ILE A 282 -1.13 -6.51 4.94
N ALA A 283 -1.43 -5.26 5.34
CA ALA A 283 -1.35 -4.82 6.73
C ALA A 283 -2.32 -5.59 7.63
N ASP A 284 -3.53 -5.88 7.15
CA ASP A 284 -4.53 -6.68 7.88
C ASP A 284 -4.10 -8.14 8.03
N ILE A 285 -3.51 -8.74 6.99
CA ILE A 285 -2.93 -10.09 7.05
C ILE A 285 -1.78 -10.12 8.06
N TYR A 286 -0.89 -9.13 8.03
CA TYR A 286 0.22 -9.00 8.98
C TYR A 286 -0.26 -8.86 10.43
N LYS A 287 -1.27 -8.00 10.67
CA LYS A 287 -1.91 -7.85 11.97
C LYS A 287 -2.59 -9.14 12.44
N SER A 288 -3.26 -9.85 11.54
CA SER A 288 -3.89 -11.14 11.85
C SER A 288 -2.86 -12.22 12.18
N SER A 289 -1.73 -12.24 11.46
CA SER A 289 -0.63 -13.18 11.69
C SER A 289 0.07 -12.93 13.02
N THR A 290 0.28 -11.67 13.40
CA THR A 290 0.89 -11.30 14.69
C THR A 290 -0.01 -11.65 15.88
N LEU A 291 -1.33 -11.48 15.75
CA LEU A 291 -2.29 -11.92 16.76
C LEU A 291 -2.28 -13.45 16.94
N LEU A 292 -2.27 -14.21 15.85
CA LEU A 292 -2.17 -15.67 15.89
C LEU A 292 -0.88 -16.13 16.59
N LEU A 293 0.24 -15.50 16.28
CA LEU A 293 1.54 -15.81 16.84
C LEU A 293 1.58 -15.53 18.34
N ASN A 294 0.96 -14.43 18.78
CA ASN A 294 0.81 -14.11 20.20
C ASN A 294 -0.12 -15.10 20.93
N ASP A 295 -1.23 -15.51 20.30
CA ASP A 295 -2.14 -16.53 20.84
C ASP A 295 -1.45 -17.89 20.99
N LEU A 296 -0.60 -18.26 20.02
CA LEU A 296 0.27 -19.44 20.11
C LEU A 296 1.24 -19.37 21.28
N PHE A 297 1.98 -18.26 21.41
CA PHE A 297 2.91 -18.09 22.53
C PHE A 297 2.21 -18.12 23.87
N SER A 298 1.04 -17.48 24.00
CA SER A 298 0.21 -17.56 25.20
C SER A 298 -0.27 -18.98 25.48
N THR A 299 -0.72 -19.72 24.45
CA THR A 299 -1.19 -21.10 24.59
C THR A 299 -0.08 -22.04 25.01
N ILE A 300 1.13 -21.86 24.49
CA ILE A 300 2.33 -22.65 24.85
C ILE A 300 2.79 -22.28 26.26
N ALA A 301 2.87 -21.00 26.60
CA ALA A 301 3.31 -20.52 27.93
C ALA A 301 2.37 -20.96 29.06
N ASN A 302 1.07 -21.03 28.78
CA ASN A 302 0.05 -21.44 29.76
C ASN A 302 -0.17 -22.96 29.81
N TYR A 303 0.61 -23.75 29.06
CA TYR A 303 0.44 -25.19 29.03
C TYR A 303 1.08 -25.87 30.24
N LYS A 304 0.25 -26.26 31.21
CA LYS A 304 0.69 -27.07 32.36
C LYS A 304 -0.19 -28.30 32.52
N ILE A 305 0.39 -29.48 32.27
CA ILE A 305 -0.27 -30.77 32.47
C ILE A 305 -0.07 -31.19 33.93
N THR A 306 -0.87 -30.63 34.85
CA THR A 306 -0.90 -31.09 36.25
C THR A 306 -2.35 -31.16 36.75
N GLY A 307 -2.68 -32.23 37.51
CA GLY A 307 -3.98 -32.45 38.18
C GLY A 307 -4.87 -33.57 37.58
N GLU A 308 -6.01 -33.85 38.20
CA GLU A 308 -6.96 -34.97 37.92
C GLU A 308 -7.72 -34.91 36.58
N ASN A 309 -7.29 -34.12 35.60
CA ASN A 309 -7.98 -33.98 34.30
C ASN A 309 -7.00 -33.84 33.13
N VAL A 310 -5.91 -34.62 33.17
CA VAL A 310 -4.85 -34.60 32.14
C VAL A 310 -5.40 -34.87 30.75
N ALA A 311 -6.24 -35.90 30.59
CA ALA A 311 -6.81 -36.29 29.30
C ALA A 311 -7.66 -35.17 28.68
N VAL A 312 -8.53 -34.54 29.46
CA VAL A 312 -9.39 -33.43 28.99
C VAL A 312 -8.56 -32.20 28.61
N LYS A 313 -7.53 -31.85 29.40
CA LYS A 313 -6.61 -30.75 29.08
C LYS A 313 -5.79 -31.02 27.82
N GLN A 314 -5.40 -32.27 27.59
CA GLN A 314 -4.67 -32.68 26.39
C GLN A 314 -5.55 -32.65 25.14
N GLU A 315 -6.80 -33.12 25.23
CA GLU A 315 -7.80 -33.06 24.15
C GLU A 315 -8.12 -31.61 23.77
N LEU A 316 -8.32 -30.74 24.77
CA LEU A 316 -8.56 -29.31 24.56
C LEU A 316 -7.38 -28.63 23.86
N MET A 317 -6.14 -28.95 24.24
CA MET A 317 -4.96 -28.40 23.59
C MET A 317 -4.85 -28.89 22.14
N ARG A 318 -5.09 -30.18 21.88
CA ARG A 318 -5.11 -30.73 20.52
C ARG A 318 -6.16 -30.04 19.65
N SER A 319 -7.36 -29.79 20.20
CA SER A 319 -8.40 -29.05 19.49
C SER A 319 -8.01 -27.60 19.20
N LYS A 320 -7.37 -26.91 20.15
CA LYS A 320 -6.86 -25.55 19.95
C LYS A 320 -5.75 -25.51 18.90
N MET A 321 -4.80 -26.45 18.94
CA MET A 321 -3.71 -26.53 17.97
C MET A 321 -4.24 -26.76 16.55
N LYS A 322 -5.23 -27.65 16.38
CA LYS A 322 -5.91 -27.85 15.08
C LYS A 322 -6.58 -26.59 14.56
N LEU A 323 -7.21 -25.80 15.44
CA LEU A 323 -7.82 -24.54 15.04
C LEU A 323 -6.77 -23.52 14.60
N VAL A 324 -5.63 -23.46 15.29
CA VAL A 324 -4.50 -22.60 14.91
C VAL A 324 -3.90 -23.03 13.57
N ASP A 325 -3.72 -24.33 13.33
CA ASP A 325 -3.24 -24.82 12.04
C ASP A 325 -4.18 -24.43 10.90
N GLN A 326 -5.49 -24.52 11.14
CA GLN A 326 -6.50 -24.14 10.15
C GLN A 326 -6.51 -22.63 9.87
N THR A 327 -6.38 -21.79 10.90
CA THR A 327 -6.30 -20.33 10.72
C THR A 327 -4.98 -19.92 10.06
N ALA A 328 -3.86 -20.56 10.39
CA ALA A 328 -2.57 -20.38 9.72
C ALA A 328 -2.65 -20.74 8.22
N PHE A 329 -3.28 -21.87 7.89
CA PHE A 329 -3.52 -22.28 6.50
C PHE A 329 -4.36 -21.25 5.72
N ASN A 330 -5.41 -20.73 6.34
CA ASN A 330 -6.27 -19.70 5.73
C ASN A 330 -5.52 -18.38 5.51
N LEU A 331 -4.72 -17.94 6.49
CA LEU A 331 -3.89 -16.74 6.35
C LEU A 331 -2.84 -16.90 5.25
N ASN A 332 -2.20 -18.06 5.17
CA ASN A 332 -1.24 -18.37 4.10
C ASN A 332 -1.90 -18.38 2.71
N THR A 333 -3.11 -18.92 2.60
CA THR A 333 -3.88 -18.91 1.34
C THR A 333 -4.20 -17.48 0.91
N ARG A 334 -4.68 -16.64 1.84
CA ARG A 334 -4.96 -15.22 1.58
C ARG A 334 -3.70 -14.42 1.23
N LEU A 335 -2.57 -14.73 1.87
CA LEU A 335 -1.29 -14.09 1.57
C LEU A 335 -0.83 -14.40 0.15
N ASN A 336 -0.90 -15.67 -0.27
CA ASN A 336 -0.55 -16.09 -1.63
C ASN A 336 -1.47 -15.45 -2.68
N GLU A 337 -2.78 -15.39 -2.41
CA GLU A 337 -3.73 -14.71 -3.28
C GLU A 337 -3.41 -13.22 -3.38
N CYS A 338 -3.20 -12.52 -2.26
CA CYS A 338 -2.87 -11.10 -2.26
C CYS A 338 -1.56 -10.83 -3.03
N GLN A 339 -0.50 -11.61 -2.73
CA GLN A 339 0.82 -11.52 -3.38
C GLN A 339 0.75 -11.67 -4.90
N SER A 340 -0.07 -12.61 -5.39
CA SER A 340 -0.27 -12.80 -6.84
C SER A 340 -0.96 -11.62 -7.52
N THR A 341 -1.62 -10.73 -6.79
CA THR A 341 -2.36 -9.59 -7.34
C THR A 341 -1.66 -8.24 -7.17
N ILE A 342 -0.54 -8.18 -6.46
CA ILE A 342 0.23 -6.95 -6.23
C ILE A 342 0.97 -6.54 -7.51
N LEU A 343 1.59 -7.50 -8.22
CA LEU A 343 2.26 -7.19 -9.47
C LEU A 343 1.31 -7.26 -10.67
N PRO A 344 1.32 -6.27 -11.57
CA PRO A 344 0.60 -6.37 -12.83
C PRO A 344 1.17 -7.55 -13.65
N GLY A 345 0.33 -8.52 -14.01
CA GLY A 345 0.71 -9.69 -14.81
C GLY A 345 1.15 -10.94 -14.02
N SER A 346 1.19 -10.90 -12.69
CA SER A 346 1.50 -12.08 -11.84
C SER A 346 0.35 -13.07 -11.66
N THR A 347 -0.79 -12.80 -12.29
CA THR A 347 -2.03 -13.56 -12.13
C THR A 347 -2.67 -13.88 -13.48
N ILE A 348 -3.16 -15.11 -13.60
CA ILE A 348 -3.98 -15.60 -14.71
C ILE A 348 -5.42 -15.68 -14.22
N GLN A 349 -6.30 -14.85 -14.77
CA GLN A 349 -7.73 -14.93 -14.50
C GLN A 349 -8.36 -15.97 -15.42
N THR A 350 -9.04 -16.96 -14.84
CA THR A 350 -9.92 -17.89 -15.57
C THR A 350 -11.38 -17.59 -15.21
N THR A 351 -12.32 -18.12 -15.99
CA THR A 351 -13.77 -17.89 -15.80
C THR A 351 -14.27 -18.27 -14.40
N MET A 352 -13.59 -19.20 -13.72
CA MET A 352 -14.01 -19.74 -12.41
C MET A 352 -13.14 -19.29 -11.24
N LYS A 353 -11.83 -19.12 -11.46
CA LYS A 353 -10.88 -18.77 -10.40
C LYS A 353 -9.65 -18.03 -10.94
N THR A 354 -9.04 -17.25 -10.06
CA THR A 354 -7.79 -16.54 -10.29
C THR A 354 -6.62 -17.42 -9.83
N PHE A 355 -5.63 -17.62 -10.70
CA PHE A 355 -4.44 -18.44 -10.42
C PHE A 355 -3.17 -17.61 -10.53
N SER A 356 -2.15 -17.94 -9.73
CA SER A 356 -0.83 -17.34 -9.87
C SER A 356 -0.17 -17.76 -11.18
N ASN A 357 0.50 -16.81 -11.85
CA ASN A 357 1.26 -17.07 -13.05
C ASN A 357 2.43 -18.04 -12.74
N PRO A 358 2.63 -19.12 -13.51
CA PRO A 358 3.74 -20.06 -13.32
C PRO A 358 5.14 -19.42 -13.32
N GLN A 359 5.35 -18.32 -14.05
CA GLN A 359 6.62 -17.60 -14.04
C GLN A 359 6.80 -16.83 -12.73
N PHE A 360 5.72 -16.27 -12.20
CA PHE A 360 5.72 -15.58 -10.92
C PHE A 360 5.98 -16.54 -9.76
N SER A 361 5.31 -17.70 -9.73
CA SER A 361 5.54 -18.71 -8.69
C SER A 361 6.97 -19.27 -8.72
N LYS A 362 7.57 -19.42 -9.91
CA LYS A 362 8.99 -19.75 -10.05
C LYS A 362 9.89 -18.64 -9.48
N SER A 363 9.59 -17.37 -9.76
CA SER A 363 10.40 -16.26 -9.23
C SER A 363 10.40 -16.15 -7.70
N LEU A 364 9.35 -16.65 -7.03
CA LEU A 364 9.27 -16.70 -5.56
C LEU A 364 10.09 -17.82 -4.93
N THR A 365 10.40 -18.86 -5.70
CA THR A 365 11.12 -20.06 -5.23
C THR A 365 12.53 -20.17 -5.82
N GLN A 366 12.88 -19.31 -6.77
CA GLN A 366 14.16 -19.33 -7.45
C GLN A 366 15.22 -18.62 -6.60
N ASP A 367 16.15 -19.39 -6.06
CA ASP A 367 17.33 -18.87 -5.37
C ASP A 367 18.31 -18.19 -6.33
N ARG A 368 19.18 -17.32 -5.76
CA ARG A 368 20.27 -16.64 -6.48
C ARG A 368 21.09 -17.67 -7.25
N GLN A 369 21.13 -17.54 -8.56
CA GLN A 369 21.94 -18.41 -9.41
C GLN A 369 23.33 -17.80 -9.58
N LEU A 370 24.36 -18.59 -9.29
CA LEU A 370 25.74 -18.22 -9.59
C LEU A 370 25.89 -18.08 -11.11
N ALA A 371 26.07 -16.85 -11.58
CA ALA A 371 26.12 -16.55 -13.01
C ALA A 371 27.52 -16.79 -13.62
N ALA A 372 28.57 -16.42 -12.90
CA ALA A 372 29.97 -16.62 -13.29
C ALA A 372 30.91 -16.42 -12.10
N GLU A 373 32.06 -17.08 -12.14
CA GLU A 373 33.19 -16.82 -11.24
C GLU A 373 34.30 -16.14 -12.04
N ILE A 374 34.76 -14.98 -11.59
CA ILE A 374 35.79 -14.18 -12.27
C ILE A 374 37.02 -14.14 -11.36
N HIS A 375 38.13 -14.68 -11.85
CA HIS A 375 39.41 -14.64 -11.14
C HIS A 375 40.19 -13.39 -11.53
N LEU A 376 40.38 -12.47 -10.58
CA LEU A 376 41.15 -11.24 -10.79
C LEU A 376 42.57 -11.42 -10.21
N PRO A 377 43.64 -11.18 -11.00
CA PRO A 377 45.01 -11.33 -10.51
C PRO A 377 45.32 -10.31 -9.42
N GLY A 378 45.80 -10.78 -8.26
CA GLY A 378 46.24 -9.96 -7.12
C GLY A 378 45.19 -9.72 -6.03
N VAL A 379 43.99 -10.31 -6.14
CA VAL A 379 42.94 -10.22 -5.11
C VAL A 379 42.78 -11.57 -4.41
N ASN A 380 43.13 -11.64 -3.13
CA ASN A 380 43.03 -12.86 -2.29
C ASN A 380 41.72 -12.97 -1.50
N THR A 381 40.78 -12.04 -1.69
CA THR A 381 39.50 -11.98 -0.98
C THR A 381 38.35 -12.17 -1.97
N GLY A 382 37.51 -13.18 -1.73
CA GLY A 382 36.30 -13.40 -2.52
C GLY A 382 35.23 -12.34 -2.20
N GLY A 383 34.54 -11.85 -3.23
CA GLY A 383 33.39 -10.96 -3.12
C GLY A 383 32.26 -11.43 -4.03
N GLU A 384 31.03 -11.45 -3.52
CA GLU A 384 29.84 -11.76 -4.29
C GLU A 384 29.22 -10.45 -4.81
N PHE A 385 28.94 -10.39 -6.11
CA PHE A 385 28.34 -9.23 -6.75
C PHE A 385 27.03 -9.61 -7.45
N ASP A 386 25.94 -8.98 -7.03
CA ASP A 386 24.64 -9.14 -7.67
C ASP A 386 24.62 -8.32 -8.98
N ILE A 387 24.42 -9.01 -10.11
CA ILE A 387 24.31 -8.39 -11.43
C ILE A 387 23.00 -8.78 -12.10
N THR A 388 22.40 -7.85 -12.84
CA THR A 388 21.19 -8.15 -13.63
C THR A 388 21.54 -8.93 -14.90
N GLN A 389 20.55 -9.62 -15.48
CA GLN A 389 20.76 -10.38 -16.72
C GLN A 389 21.22 -9.48 -17.88
N GLU A 390 20.78 -8.22 -17.94
CA GLU A 390 21.25 -7.26 -18.93
C GLU A 390 22.70 -6.84 -18.70
N GLN A 391 23.08 -6.58 -17.45
CA GLN A 391 24.47 -6.28 -17.10
C GLN A 391 25.38 -7.46 -17.45
N TYR A 392 24.98 -8.69 -17.12
CA TYR A 392 25.69 -9.90 -17.50
C TYR A 392 25.86 -10.01 -19.03
N ARG A 393 24.80 -9.78 -19.81
CA ARG A 393 24.88 -9.80 -21.29
C ARG A 393 25.78 -8.70 -21.87
N THR A 394 25.86 -7.55 -21.21
CA THR A 394 26.75 -6.46 -21.62
C THR A 394 28.20 -6.81 -21.31
N ILE A 395 28.48 -7.28 -20.09
CA ILE A 395 29.81 -7.76 -19.67
C ILE A 395 30.30 -8.88 -20.59
N MET A 396 29.45 -9.86 -20.89
CA MET A 396 29.81 -10.97 -21.78
C MET A 396 30.06 -10.50 -23.23
N ARG A 397 29.30 -9.52 -23.73
CA ARG A 397 29.55 -8.93 -25.06
C ARG A 397 30.88 -8.19 -25.12
N GLU A 398 31.20 -7.40 -24.10
CA GLU A 398 32.46 -6.66 -24.02
C GLU A 398 33.65 -7.60 -23.82
N ALA A 399 33.50 -8.66 -23.02
CA ALA A 399 34.54 -9.67 -22.81
C ALA A 399 34.83 -10.49 -24.09
N ILE A 400 33.79 -10.86 -24.86
CA ILE A 400 33.94 -11.62 -26.11
C ILE A 400 34.45 -10.73 -27.26
N GLY A 401 34.16 -9.42 -27.24
CA GLY A 401 34.67 -8.46 -28.22
C GLY A 401 36.17 -8.12 -28.11
N CYS A 402 36.83 -8.57 -27.05
CA CYS A 402 38.25 -8.34 -26.77
C CYS A 402 39.16 -9.54 -27.09
N VAL A 403 38.65 -10.57 -27.80
CA VAL A 403 39.44 -11.73 -28.25
C VAL A 403 39.74 -11.66 -29.74
#